data_AF-A0A0M3IFT1-F1
#
_entry.id   AF-A0A0M3IFT1-F1
#
_cell.length_a   1.000
_cell.length_b   1.000
_cell.length_c   1.000
_cell.angle_alpha   90.00
_cell.angle_beta   90.00
_cell.angle_gamma   90.00
#
_symmetry.space_group_name_H-M   'P 1'
#
loop_
_entity.id
_entity.type
_entity.pdbx_description
1 polymer ?
#
loop_
_entity_poly.entity_id
_entity_poly.type
_entity_poly.pdbx_seq_one_letter_code
_entity_poly.pdbx_strand_id
1 'polypeptide(L)'
;MTTFALNNSKDAVMLLTGIDMEAMPAANSVLPCSYTRDGVICGVFFSNPQYIGEMVTIITGTICATFVLYLCFTRSILTDVINLFTVNIFGPMLLLLLFQALDLIQLYFADYGITYGPLMTMTACCLMLFGTVNSVNFRALSILLLLSIYCSYSHPITHAKYFNFR
;
A
#
# COMPACT_ATOMS: atom_id res chain seq x y z
N MET A 1 -59.24 -12.41 -28.93
CA MET A 1 -59.05 -12.96 -27.56
C MET A 1 -58.33 -14.27 -27.74
N THR A 2 -57.07 -14.46 -27.36
CA THR A 2 -56.46 -14.12 -26.06
C THR A 2 -54.98 -13.76 -26.22
N THR A 3 -54.62 -12.65 -25.63
CA THR A 3 -53.26 -12.17 -25.34
C THR A 3 -52.52 -13.17 -24.45
N PHE A 4 -51.38 -13.70 -24.89
CA PHE A 4 -50.41 -14.35 -24.01
C PHE A 4 -49.54 -13.26 -23.38
N ALA A 5 -49.68 -13.10 -22.07
CA ALA A 5 -48.88 -12.21 -21.26
C ALA A 5 -47.43 -12.71 -21.20
N LEU A 6 -46.50 -11.94 -21.77
CA LEU A 6 -45.08 -12.01 -21.48
C LEU A 6 -44.86 -11.59 -20.02
N ASN A 7 -44.75 -12.57 -19.12
CA ASN A 7 -44.49 -12.31 -17.70
C ASN A 7 -43.18 -12.92 -17.19
N ASN A 8 -42.17 -13.15 -18.04
CA ASN A 8 -40.86 -13.64 -17.60
C ASN A 8 -39.72 -12.93 -18.37
N SER A 9 -39.41 -11.69 -17.99
CA SER A 9 -38.22 -10.96 -18.48
C SER A 9 -36.95 -11.23 -17.67
N LYS A 10 -37.01 -12.10 -16.65
CA LYS A 10 -35.84 -12.48 -15.83
C LYS A 10 -35.15 -13.77 -16.30
N ASP A 11 -35.89 -14.69 -16.94
CA ASP A 11 -35.32 -15.98 -17.34
C ASP A 11 -34.69 -15.97 -18.74
N ALA A 12 -34.99 -14.97 -19.57
CA ALA A 12 -34.48 -14.90 -20.94
C ALA A 12 -33.03 -14.38 -21.06
N VAL A 13 -32.48 -13.77 -20.01
CA VAL A 13 -31.08 -13.28 -20.02
C VAL A 13 -30.10 -14.36 -19.53
N MET A 14 -30.59 -15.38 -18.82
CA MET A 14 -29.76 -16.43 -18.23
C MET A 14 -29.37 -17.53 -19.23
N LEU A 15 -29.94 -17.54 -20.45
CA LEU A 15 -29.71 -18.59 -21.44
C LEU A 15 -28.71 -18.23 -22.56
N LEU A 16 -28.14 -17.02 -22.54
CA LEU A 16 -27.25 -16.52 -23.61
C LEU A 16 -25.76 -16.43 -23.20
N THR A 17 -25.42 -16.72 -21.95
CA THR A 17 -24.02 -16.83 -21.53
C THR A 17 -23.78 -18.24 -21.01
N GLY A 18 -23.38 -19.14 -21.92
CA GLY A 18 -22.97 -20.51 -21.58
C GLY A 18 -21.65 -20.52 -20.80
N ILE A 19 -21.68 -20.03 -19.57
CA ILE A 19 -20.60 -20.13 -18.61
C ILE A 19 -21.12 -21.03 -17.50
N ASP A 20 -20.57 -22.24 -17.42
CA ASP A 20 -20.79 -23.17 -16.33
C ASP A 20 -20.41 -22.49 -15.01
N MET A 21 -21.41 -22.05 -14.25
CA MET A 21 -21.23 -21.69 -12.85
C MET A 21 -21.09 -22.99 -12.06
N GLU A 22 -19.85 -23.47 -11.93
CA GLU A 22 -19.50 -24.38 -10.85
C GLU A 22 -19.94 -23.75 -9.53
N ALA A 23 -20.82 -24.46 -8.85
CA ALA A 23 -21.46 -24.04 -7.60
C ALA A 23 -20.40 -23.81 -6.51
N MET A 24 -20.11 -22.55 -6.22
CA MET A 24 -19.46 -22.18 -4.96
C MET A 24 -20.44 -22.41 -3.81
N PRO A 25 -20.03 -23.08 -2.71
CA PRO A 25 -20.91 -23.35 -1.59
C PRO A 25 -21.32 -22.05 -0.90
N ALA A 26 -22.64 -21.93 -0.68
CA ALA A 26 -23.28 -20.83 0.00
C ALA A 26 -22.77 -20.68 1.45
N ALA A 27 -21.83 -19.76 1.65
CA ALA A 27 -21.57 -19.18 2.96
C ALA A 27 -22.59 -18.06 3.17
N ASN A 28 -23.59 -18.34 4.00
CA ASN A 28 -24.64 -17.41 4.43
C ASN A 28 -24.05 -16.14 5.07
N SER A 29 -23.84 -15.12 4.25
CA SER A 29 -23.95 -13.72 4.65
C SER A 29 -24.62 -13.00 3.48
N VAL A 30 -25.94 -12.83 3.58
CA VAL A 30 -26.74 -12.16 2.56
C VAL A 30 -26.35 -10.68 2.57
N LEU A 31 -25.35 -10.32 1.76
CA LEU A 31 -24.99 -8.93 1.50
C LEU A 31 -25.97 -8.32 0.49
N PRO A 32 -26.40 -7.06 0.68
CA PRO A 32 -27.28 -6.38 -0.26
C PRO A 32 -26.45 -5.93 -1.47
N CYS A 33 -26.20 -6.86 -2.39
CA CYS A 33 -25.79 -6.50 -3.73
C CYS A 33 -27.03 -6.02 -4.49
N SER A 34 -27.06 -4.74 -4.85
CA SER A 34 -28.11 -4.16 -5.68
C SER A 34 -27.74 -4.38 -7.15
N TYR A 35 -28.56 -5.15 -7.86
CA TYR A 35 -28.45 -5.26 -9.31
C TYR A 35 -29.03 -4.01 -9.97
N THR A 36 -28.19 -3.21 -10.63
CA THR A 36 -28.63 -2.12 -11.51
C THR A 36 -28.59 -2.60 -12.96
N ARG A 37 -29.21 -1.85 -13.88
CA ARG A 37 -29.15 -2.17 -15.33
C ARG A 37 -27.72 -2.19 -15.88
N ASP A 38 -26.79 -1.54 -15.19
CA ASP A 38 -25.40 -1.37 -15.60
C ASP A 38 -24.43 -2.35 -14.89
N GLY A 39 -24.93 -3.21 -13.99
CA GLY A 39 -24.11 -4.20 -13.29
C GLY A 39 -24.56 -4.50 -11.85
N VAL A 40 -23.72 -5.23 -11.12
CA VAL A 40 -23.96 -5.55 -9.70
C VAL A 40 -23.21 -4.55 -8.83
N ILE A 41 -23.94 -3.79 -8.00
CA ILE A 41 -23.36 -2.89 -7.00
C ILE A 41 -23.46 -3.58 -5.64
N CYS A 42 -22.37 -4.18 -5.19
CA CYS A 42 -22.23 -4.59 -3.79
C CYS A 42 -21.75 -3.40 -2.95
N GLY A 43 -22.33 -3.20 -1.77
CA GLY A 43 -21.90 -2.13 -0.85
C GLY A 43 -20.42 -2.26 -0.48
N VAL A 44 -19.80 -1.17 0.00
CA VAL A 44 -18.40 -1.12 0.44
C VAL A 44 -18.22 -2.06 1.64
N PHE A 45 -18.00 -3.33 1.37
CA PHE A 45 -17.75 -4.33 2.39
C PHE A 45 -16.28 -4.70 2.30
N PHE A 46 -15.53 -4.33 3.34
CA PHE A 46 -14.23 -4.92 3.58
C PHE A 46 -14.50 -6.36 4.03
N SER A 47 -14.47 -7.29 3.08
CA SER A 47 -14.66 -8.73 3.31
C SER A 47 -13.67 -9.26 4.37
N ASN A 48 -12.53 -8.58 4.53
CA ASN A 48 -11.45 -8.98 5.41
C ASN A 48 -11.05 -7.82 6.36
N PRO A 49 -11.18 -7.97 7.69
CA PRO A 49 -10.74 -6.94 8.65
C PRO A 49 -9.24 -6.64 8.57
N GLN A 50 -8.45 -7.56 8.00
CA GLN A 50 -7.03 -7.36 7.73
C GLN A 50 -6.78 -6.13 6.83
N TYR A 51 -7.61 -5.90 5.81
CA TYR A 51 -7.45 -4.73 4.92
C TYR A 51 -7.68 -3.40 5.62
N ILE A 52 -8.55 -3.38 6.62
CA ILE A 52 -8.77 -2.17 7.44
C ILE A 52 -7.51 -1.89 8.26
N GLY A 53 -6.92 -2.92 8.86
CA GLY A 53 -5.65 -2.80 9.59
C GLY A 53 -4.52 -2.28 8.70
N GLU A 54 -4.36 -2.86 7.50
CA GLU A 54 -3.36 -2.45 6.53
C GLU A 54 -3.60 -1.03 5.99
N MET A 55 -4.84 -0.64 5.72
CA MET A 55 -5.17 0.74 5.35
C MET A 55 -4.78 1.72 6.46
N VAL A 56 -5.12 1.42 7.71
CA VAL A 56 -4.82 2.31 8.85
C VAL A 56 -3.31 2.43 9.07
N THR A 57 -2.54 1.35 8.93
CA THR A 57 -1.08 1.40 9.06
C THR A 57 -0.43 2.18 7.92
N ILE A 58 -0.92 2.03 6.68
CA ILE A 58 -0.42 2.78 5.52
C ILE A 58 -0.72 4.28 5.69
N ILE A 59 -1.95 4.64 6.07
CA ILE A 59 -2.34 6.05 6.28
C ILE A 59 -1.52 6.67 7.42
N THR A 60 -1.42 5.97 8.56
CA THR A 60 -0.66 6.48 9.71
C THR A 60 0.82 6.60 9.36
N GLY A 61 1.39 5.59 8.69
CA GLY A 61 2.79 5.58 8.26
C GLY A 61 3.11 6.69 7.27
N THR A 62 2.23 6.96 6.31
CA THR A 62 2.41 8.03 5.31
C THR A 62 2.34 9.41 5.97
N ILE A 63 1.40 9.64 6.89
CA ILE A 63 1.32 10.90 7.65
C ILE A 63 2.59 11.11 8.49
N CYS A 64 3.05 10.07 9.20
CA CYS A 64 4.27 10.16 9.99
C CYS A 64 5.51 10.43 9.12
N ALA A 65 5.70 9.69 8.03
CA ALA A 65 6.85 9.86 7.15
C ALA A 65 6.86 11.24 6.47
N THR A 66 5.70 11.71 6.00
CA THR A 66 5.58 13.05 5.41
C THR A 66 5.84 14.16 6.43
N PHE A 67 5.36 14.00 7.68
CA PHE A 67 5.61 14.96 8.75
C PHE A 67 7.10 15.05 9.12
N VAL A 68 7.79 13.91 9.22
CA VAL A 68 9.24 13.88 9.47
C VAL A 68 10.01 14.55 8.33
N LEU A 69 9.71 14.20 7.08
CA LEU A 69 10.34 14.82 5.91
C LEU A 69 10.06 16.33 5.86
N TYR A 70 8.84 16.75 6.19
CA TYR A 70 8.49 18.17 6.28
C TYR A 70 9.37 18.91 7.29
N LEU A 71 9.57 18.35 8.50
CA LEU A 71 10.47 18.92 9.50
C LEU A 71 11.92 18.98 9.00
N CYS A 72 12.39 17.92 8.35
CA CYS A 72 13.73 17.84 7.75
C CYS A 72 13.98 18.94 6.71
N PHE A 73 13.00 19.23 5.86
CA PHE A 73 13.14 20.23 4.80
C PHE A 73 12.87 21.67 5.25
N THR A 74 11.99 21.88 6.24
CA THR A 74 11.55 23.25 6.61
C THR A 74 12.24 23.81 7.84
N ARG A 75 12.63 22.97 8.81
CA ARG A 75 13.17 23.43 10.10
C ARG A 75 14.64 23.12 10.32
N SER A 76 15.15 22.08 9.67
CA SER A 76 16.53 21.64 9.88
C SER A 76 17.45 22.17 8.80
N ILE A 77 18.68 22.52 9.19
CA ILE A 77 19.73 22.87 8.23
C ILE A 77 20.05 21.58 7.45
N LEU A 78 19.95 21.64 6.12
CA LEU A 78 20.20 20.49 5.23
C LEU A 78 21.64 19.96 5.32
N THR A 79 22.57 20.73 5.90
CA THR A 79 23.97 20.33 6.10
C THR A 79 24.17 19.46 7.33
N ASP A 80 23.16 19.29 8.19
CA ASP A 80 23.26 18.39 9.33
C ASP A 80 23.24 16.92 8.85
N VAL A 81 24.28 16.17 9.21
CA VAL A 81 24.46 14.76 8.89
C VAL A 81 23.27 13.93 9.37
N ILE A 82 22.69 14.29 10.52
CA ILE A 82 21.50 13.62 11.07
C ILE A 82 20.29 13.83 10.14
N ASN A 83 20.14 15.04 9.61
CA ASN A 83 19.05 15.38 8.70
C ASN A 83 19.18 14.60 7.38
N LEU A 84 20.40 14.51 6.84
CA LEU A 84 20.68 13.73 5.63
C LEU A 84 20.36 12.23 5.82
N PHE A 85 20.71 11.66 6.98
CA PHE A 85 20.34 10.28 7.31
C PHE A 85 18.83 10.08 7.43
N THR A 86 18.14 11.04 8.06
CA THR A 86 16.70 10.99 8.23
C THR A 86 15.99 11.00 6.87
N VAL A 87 16.38 11.90 5.96
CA VAL A 87 15.81 11.95 4.60
C VAL A 87 16.08 10.67 3.82
N ASN A 88 17.29 10.10 3.93
CA ASN A 88 17.65 8.85 3.25
C ASN A 88 16.88 7.62 3.75
N ILE A 89 16.39 7.63 5.00
CA ILE A 89 15.53 6.55 5.54
C ILE A 89 14.07 6.79 5.14
N PHE A 90 13.55 7.97 5.45
CA PHE A 90 12.12 8.25 5.32
C PHE A 90 11.67 8.46 3.87
N GLY A 91 12.57 8.87 2.97
CA GLY A 91 12.26 9.00 1.54
C GLY A 91 11.87 7.66 0.88
N PRO A 92 12.76 6.64 0.88
CA PRO A 92 12.45 5.31 0.36
C PRO A 92 11.28 4.64 1.10
N MET A 93 11.16 4.87 2.42
CA MET A 93 10.05 4.35 3.21
C MET A 93 8.70 4.93 2.76
N LEU A 94 8.62 6.24 2.51
CA LEU A 94 7.41 6.88 2.00
C LEU A 94 7.02 6.32 0.63
N LEU A 95 8.01 6.11 -0.23
CA LEU A 95 7.79 5.56 -1.57
C LEU A 95 7.30 4.11 -1.52
N LEU A 96 7.87 3.28 -0.63
CA LEU A 96 7.37 1.93 -0.36
C LEU A 96 5.90 1.94 0.11
N LEU A 97 5.55 2.83 1.04
CA LEU A 97 4.17 2.96 1.54
C LEU A 97 3.18 3.34 0.44
N LEU A 98 3.58 4.19 -0.51
CA LEU A 98 2.75 4.54 -1.67
C LEU A 98 2.50 3.32 -2.58
N PHE A 99 3.53 2.50 -2.82
CA PHE A 99 3.34 1.26 -3.59
C PHE A 99 2.49 0.22 -2.85
N GLN A 100 2.60 0.15 -1.52
CA GLN A 100 1.73 -0.71 -0.71
C GLN A 100 0.27 -0.25 -0.77
N ALA A 101 0.03 1.06 -0.77
CA ALA A 101 -1.31 1.61 -0.97
C ALA A 101 -1.88 1.23 -2.34
N LEU A 102 -1.07 1.34 -3.41
CA LEU A 102 -1.49 0.97 -4.76
C LEU A 102 -1.81 -0.53 -4.89
N ASP A 103 -1.00 -1.39 -4.28
CA ASP A 103 -1.22 -2.83 -4.27
C ASP A 103 -2.53 -3.20 -3.56
N LEU A 104 -2.79 -2.57 -2.41
CA LEU A 104 -4.03 -2.78 -1.65
C LEU A 104 -5.27 -2.30 -2.42
N ILE A 105 -5.17 -1.17 -3.13
CA ILE A 105 -6.23 -0.68 -4.03
C ILE A 105 -6.49 -1.68 -5.16
N GLN A 106 -5.45 -2.26 -5.76
CA GLN A 106 -5.60 -3.25 -6.83
C GLN A 106 -6.23 -4.54 -6.32
N LEU A 107 -5.84 -4.98 -5.13
CA LEU A 107 -6.42 -6.15 -4.50
C LEU A 107 -7.91 -5.93 -4.22
N TYR A 108 -8.26 -4.74 -3.73
CA TYR A 108 -9.65 -4.33 -3.57
C TYR A 108 -10.41 -4.39 -4.90
N PHE A 109 -9.86 -3.86 -6.00
CA PHE A 109 -10.51 -3.95 -7.33
C PHE A 109 -10.62 -5.39 -7.86
N ALA A 110 -9.67 -6.25 -7.53
CA ALA A 110 -9.68 -7.65 -7.91
C ALA A 110 -10.85 -8.42 -7.27
N ASP A 111 -11.22 -8.08 -6.02
CA ASP A 111 -12.40 -8.64 -5.36
C ASP A 111 -13.71 -8.31 -6.11
N TYR A 112 -13.74 -7.20 -6.87
CA TYR A 112 -14.87 -6.84 -7.74
C TYR A 112 -14.73 -7.35 -9.19
N GLY A 113 -13.74 -8.21 -9.46
CA GLY A 113 -13.49 -8.78 -10.79
C GLY A 113 -12.79 -7.84 -11.77
N ILE A 114 -12.32 -6.68 -11.32
CA ILE A 114 -11.56 -5.73 -12.15
C ILE A 114 -10.07 -6.06 -11.98
N THR A 115 -9.53 -6.94 -12.82
CA THR A 115 -8.12 -7.35 -12.77
C THR A 115 -7.31 -6.76 -13.93
N TYR A 116 -6.32 -5.94 -13.59
CA TYR A 116 -5.30 -5.46 -14.54
C TYR A 116 -4.01 -6.26 -14.36
N GLY A 117 -3.92 -7.42 -15.02
CA GLY A 117 -2.79 -8.36 -14.87
C GLY A 117 -1.39 -7.72 -14.97
N PRO A 118 -1.10 -6.90 -16.01
CA PRO A 118 0.20 -6.23 -16.12
C PRO A 118 0.49 -5.21 -15.01
N LEU A 119 -0.56 -4.55 -14.50
CA LEU A 119 -0.40 -3.54 -13.46
C LEU A 119 -0.04 -4.18 -12.11
N MET A 120 -0.68 -5.31 -11.78
CA MET A 120 -0.37 -6.09 -10.58
C MET A 120 1.05 -6.64 -10.56
N THR A 121 1.54 -7.14 -11.70
CA THR A 121 2.91 -7.64 -11.76
C THR A 121 3.93 -6.51 -11.63
N MET A 122 3.66 -5.34 -12.21
CA MET A 122 4.51 -4.18 -12.05
C MET A 122 4.54 -3.67 -10.60
N THR A 123 3.39 -3.57 -9.92
CA THR A 123 3.35 -3.14 -8.51
C THR A 123 4.06 -4.13 -7.60
N ALA A 124 3.87 -5.44 -7.79
CA ALA A 124 4.58 -6.47 -7.03
C ALA A 124 6.11 -6.36 -7.22
N CYS A 125 6.59 -6.16 -8.45
CA CYS A 125 8.01 -5.93 -8.73
C CYS A 125 8.53 -4.66 -8.06
N CYS A 126 7.79 -3.55 -8.12
CA CYS A 126 8.16 -2.30 -7.45
C CYS A 126 8.21 -2.48 -5.93
N LEU A 127 7.24 -3.19 -5.33
CA LEU A 127 7.23 -3.50 -3.90
C LEU A 127 8.46 -4.29 -3.47
N MET A 128 8.84 -5.32 -4.22
CA MET A 128 10.06 -6.07 -3.95
C MET A 128 11.31 -5.20 -4.07
N LEU A 129 11.40 -4.38 -5.11
CA LEU A 129 12.55 -3.48 -5.33
C LEU A 129 12.65 -2.44 -4.21
N PHE A 130 11.58 -1.73 -3.87
CA PHE A 130 11.63 -0.72 -2.81
C PHE A 130 11.77 -1.34 -1.42
N GLY A 131 11.21 -2.53 -1.19
CA GLY A 131 11.41 -3.28 0.05
C GLY A 131 12.88 -3.69 0.22
N THR A 132 13.52 -4.18 -0.84
CA THR A 132 14.96 -4.53 -0.80
C THR A 132 15.84 -3.31 -0.64
N VAL A 133 15.58 -2.22 -1.37
CA VAL A 133 16.32 -0.96 -1.22
C VAL A 133 16.19 -0.43 0.20
N ASN A 134 14.99 -0.39 0.77
CA ASN A 134 14.78 0.09 2.14
C ASN A 134 15.50 -0.80 3.17
N SER A 135 15.46 -2.12 3.00
CA SER A 135 16.17 -3.08 3.86
C SER A 135 17.70 -2.91 3.80
N VAL A 136 18.26 -2.77 2.59
CA VAL A 136 19.70 -2.53 2.40
C VAL A 136 20.10 -1.18 2.99
N ASN A 137 19.31 -0.14 2.74
CA ASN A 137 19.60 1.20 3.24
C ASN A 137 19.57 1.22 4.78
N PHE A 138 18.58 0.59 5.40
CA PHE A 138 18.51 0.46 6.85
C PHE A 138 19.74 -0.28 7.43
N ARG A 139 20.18 -1.36 6.78
CA ARG A 139 21.39 -2.11 7.20
C ARG A 139 22.66 -1.28 7.05
N ALA A 140 22.84 -0.61 5.91
CA ALA A 140 24.00 0.24 5.67
C ALA A 140 24.07 1.40 6.69
N LEU A 141 22.93 2.02 6.96
CA LEU A 141 22.83 3.15 7.89
C LEU A 141 23.00 2.74 9.34
N SER A 142 22.49 1.58 9.76
CA SER A 142 22.73 1.06 11.11
C SER A 142 24.20 0.72 11.35
N ILE A 143 24.90 0.16 10.34
CA ILE A 143 26.35 -0.07 10.41
C ILE A 143 27.12 1.25 10.51
N LEU A 144 26.79 2.23 9.66
CA LEU A 144 27.42 3.56 9.70
C LEU A 144 27.20 4.27 11.04
N LEU A 145 26.01 4.13 11.63
CA LEU A 145 25.69 4.70 12.94
C LEU A 145 26.46 4.00 14.07
N LEU A 146 26.60 2.68 14.03
CA LEU A 146 27.45 1.95 14.97
C LEU A 146 28.92 2.37 14.84
N LEU A 147 29.41 2.55 13.62
CA LEU A 147 30.77 3.02 13.35
C LEU A 147 30.98 4.44 13.89
N SER A 148 30.00 5.35 13.72
CA SER A 148 30.10 6.72 14.22
C SER A 148 30.16 6.75 15.75
N ILE A 149 29.34 5.94 16.42
CA ILE A 149 29.36 5.78 17.88
C ILE A 149 30.71 5.21 18.33
N TYR A 150 31.20 4.16 17.68
CA TYR A 150 32.50 3.56 17.99
C TYR A 150 33.65 4.55 17.85
N CYS A 151 33.69 5.33 16.76
CA CYS A 151 34.67 6.41 16.56
C CYS A 151 34.56 7.50 17.63
N SER A 152 33.35 7.83 18.07
CA SER A 152 33.10 8.81 19.13
C SER A 152 33.69 8.35 20.48
N TYR A 153 33.50 7.08 20.84
CA TYR A 153 34.04 6.53 22.08
C TYR A 153 35.54 6.28 22.05
N SER A 154 36.07 5.80 20.92
CA SER A 154 37.50 5.50 20.81
C SER A 154 38.35 6.76 20.76
N HIS A 155 37.91 7.80 20.04
CA HIS A 155 38.73 9.00 19.74
C HIS A 155 37.95 10.31 19.98
N PRO A 156 37.61 10.62 21.24
CA PRO A 156 36.73 11.76 21.58
C PRO A 156 37.32 13.12 21.20
N ILE A 157 38.65 13.28 21.34
CA ILE A 157 39.35 14.56 21.07
C ILE A 157 39.36 14.88 19.56
N THR A 158 39.53 13.86 18.72
CA THR A 158 39.52 14.00 17.26
C THR A 158 38.10 14.20 16.74
N HIS A 159 37.13 13.48 17.30
CA HIS A 159 35.71 13.64 16.97
C HIS A 159 35.21 15.07 17.26
N ALA A 160 35.63 15.66 18.39
CA ALA A 160 35.28 17.03 18.75
C ALA A 160 35.84 18.09 17.78
N LYS A 161 36.91 17.80 17.01
CA LYS A 161 37.42 18.72 15.98
C LYS A 161 36.61 18.68 14.68
N TYR A 162 36.09 17.52 14.30
CA TYR A 162 35.33 17.35 13.06
C TYR A 162 33.84 17.67 13.20
N PHE A 163 33.29 17.56 14.41
CA PHE A 163 31.87 17.80 14.68
C PHE A 163 31.58 19.07 15.49
N ASN A 164 32.59 19.82 15.96
CA ASN A 164 32.40 21.22 16.34
C ASN A 164 32.33 22.10 15.08
N PHE A 165 31.20 22.04 14.37
CA PHE A 165 30.83 23.13 13.47
C PHE A 165 30.18 24.22 14.32
N ARG A 166 31.01 25.16 14.76
CA ARG A 166 30.56 26.42 15.33
C ARG A 166 30.25 27.41 14.23
#